data_AF-A0A7Y2YPM0-F1
#
_entry.id   AF-A0A7Y2YPM0-F1
#
_cell.length_a   1.000
_cell.length_b   1.000
_cell.length_c   1.000
_cell.angle_alpha   90.00
_cell.angle_beta   90.00
_cell.angle_gamma   90.00
#
_symmetry.space_group_name_H-M   'P 1'
#
loop_
_entity.id
_entity.type
_entity.pdbx_description
1 polymer ?
#
loop_
_entity_poly.entity_id
_entity_poly.type
_entity_poly.pdbx_seq_one_letter_code
_entity_poly.pdbx_strand_id
1 'polypeptide(L)' 'MLFYEILGQTHIKSHLITSADNGRIPHAQLFVGPEGCGTLPMALAYAQYILCKNTSGENTGG' A
#
# COMPACT_ATOMS: atom_id res chain seq x y z
N MET A 1 10.23 0.93 2.42
CA MET A 1 9.36 -0.24 2.68
C MET A 1 8.61 -0.50 1.41
N LEU A 2 8.92 -1.59 0.71
CA LEU A 2 8.38 -1.89 -0.62
C LEU A 2 7.25 -2.93 -0.53
N PHE A 3 6.27 -2.87 -1.43
CA PHE A 3 5.15 -3.79 -1.46
C PHE A 3 5.62 -5.24 -1.58
N TYR A 4 6.64 -5.52 -2.40
CA TYR A 4 7.17 -6.88 -2.54
C TYR A 4 7.82 -7.43 -1.25
N GLU A 5 8.29 -6.56 -0.34
CA GLU A 5 8.91 -6.99 0.93
C GLU A 5 7.88 -7.48 1.96
N ILE A 6 6.62 -7.05 1.82
CA ILE A 6 5.54 -7.46 2.72
C ILE A 6 5.08 -8.86 2.34
N LEU A 7 5.23 -9.83 3.23
CA LEU A 7 4.78 -11.20 2.97
C LEU A 7 3.24 -11.28 2.95
N GLY A 8 2.69 -11.86 1.88
CA GLY A 8 1.24 -12.08 1.75
C GLY A 8 0.42 -10.81 1.48
N GLN A 9 -0.78 -10.77 2.06
CA GLN A 9 -1.78 -9.68 1.90
C GLN A 9 -2.06 -9.28 0.43
N THR A 10 -1.99 -10.24 -0.50
CA THR A 10 -2.10 -10.02 -1.95
C THR A 10 -3.39 -9.29 -2.34
N HIS A 11 -4.51 -9.68 -1.75
CA HIS A 11 -5.80 -9.05 -2.00
C HIS A 11 -5.83 -7.58 -1.58
N ILE A 12 -5.30 -7.26 -0.39
CA ILE A 12 -5.27 -5.88 0.12
C ILE A 12 -4.35 -5.01 -0.72
N LYS A 13 -3.15 -5.51 -1.06
CA LYS A 13 -2.21 -4.79 -1.95
C LYS A 13 -2.86 -4.45 -3.28
N SER A 14 -3.45 -5.45 -3.94
CA SER A 14 -4.13 -5.26 -5.23
C SER A 14 -5.25 -4.23 -5.11
N HIS A 15 -6.07 -4.31 -4.06
CA HIS A 15 -7.15 -3.35 -3.86
C HIS A 15 -6.65 -1.91 -3.65
N LEU A 16 -5.61 -1.72 -2.83
CA LEU A 16 -5.01 -0.41 -2.56
C LEU A 16 -4.36 0.19 -3.81
N ILE A 17 -3.58 -0.61 -4.54
CA ILE A 17 -2.93 -0.24 -5.80
C ILE A 17 -3.99 0.18 -6.82
N THR A 18 -4.98 -0.68 -7.08
CA THR A 18 -6.02 -0.40 -8.07
C THR A 18 -6.83 0.84 -7.69
N SER A 19 -7.09 1.07 -6.40
CA SER A 19 -7.80 2.27 -5.95
C SER A 19 -6.96 3.54 -6.17
N ALA A 20 -5.66 3.49 -5.86
CA ALA A 20 -4.74 4.59 -6.10
C ALA A 20 -4.49 4.88 -7.59
N ASP A 21 -4.31 3.84 -8.42
CA ASP A 21 -4.17 3.96 -9.88
C ASP A 21 -5.41 4.60 -10.52
N ASN A 22 -6.60 4.30 -10.00
CA ASN A 22 -7.85 4.91 -10.44
C ASN A 22 -8.09 6.33 -9.86
N GLY A 23 -7.13 6.88 -9.10
CA GLY A 23 -7.27 8.18 -8.44
C GLY A 23 -8.33 8.23 -7.34
N ARG A 24 -8.77 7.07 -6.83
CA ARG A 24 -9.80 6.92 -5.80
C ARG A 24 -9.16 6.60 -4.46
N ILE A 25 -8.64 7.64 -3.80
CA ILE A 25 -7.95 7.50 -2.51
C ILE A 25 -8.84 8.03 -1.39
N PRO A 26 -9.20 7.22 -0.38
CA PRO A 26 -9.92 7.70 0.78
C PRO A 26 -9.13 8.77 1.55
N HIS A 27 -9.81 9.79 2.06
CA HIS A 27 -9.17 10.83 2.89
C HIS A 27 -8.62 10.26 4.22
N ALA A 28 -9.13 9.12 4.66
CA ALA A 28 -8.67 8.38 5.82
C ALA A 28 -8.72 6.88 5.52
N GLN A 29 -7.56 6.22 5.65
CA GLN A 29 -7.42 4.78 5.52
C GLN A 29 -6.91 4.20 6.84
N LEU A 30 -7.73 3.40 7.50
CA LEU A 30 -7.36 2.75 8.75
C LEU A 30 -6.82 1.35 8.47
N PHE A 31 -5.61 1.06 8.96
CA PHE A 31 -5.00 -0.27 8.89
C PHE A 31 -5.02 -0.89 10.29
N VAL A 32 -5.74 -2.01 10.46
CA VAL A 32 -5.89 -2.71 11.74
C VAL A 32 -5.50 -4.17 11.56
N GLY A 33 -4.77 -4.70 12.52
CA GLY A 33 -4.42 -6.11 12.57
C GLY A 33 -3.64 -6.45 13.85
N PRO A 34 -3.51 -7.74 14.18
CA PRO A 34 -2.70 -8.19 15.30
C PRO A 34 -1.23 -7.82 15.10
N GLU A 35 -0.47 -7.80 16.19
CA GLU A 35 0.97 -7.57 16.15
C GLU A 35 1.67 -8.58 15.22
N GLY A 36 2.66 -8.10 14.47
CA GLY A 36 3.44 -8.95 13.55
C GLY A 36 2.81 -9.22 12.19
N CYS A 37 1.57 -8.78 11.91
CA CYS A 37 0.94 -9.07 10.61
C CYS A 37 1.36 -8.13 9.47
N GLY A 38 2.20 -7.12 9.71
CA GLY A 38 2.70 -6.23 8.66
C GLY A 38 1.80 -5.04 8.33
N THR A 39 0.94 -4.61 9.26
CA THR A 39 0.04 -3.45 9.11
C THR A 39 0.79 -2.13 8.88
N LEU A 40 1.80 -1.86 9.70
CA LEU A 40 2.63 -0.66 9.60
C LEU A 40 3.41 -0.59 8.27
N PRO A 41 4.16 -1.64 7.85
CA PRO A 41 4.86 -1.58 6.57
C PRO A 41 3.90 -1.47 5.39
N MET A 42 2.67 -2.04 5.46
CA MET A 42 1.64 -1.83 4.44
C MET A 42 1.22 -0.36 4.32
N ALA A 43 0.95 0.30 5.45
CA ALA A 43 0.58 1.70 5.47
C ALA A 43 1.70 2.59 4.90
N LEU A 44 2.96 2.30 5.25
CA LEU A 44 4.13 3.03 4.74
C LEU A 44 4.34 2.83 3.24
N ALA A 45 4.27 1.58 2.75
CA ALA A 45 4.39 1.28 1.33
C ALA A 45 3.29 1.95 0.51
N TYR A 46 2.05 1.94 1.02
CA TYR A 46 0.92 2.63 0.38
C TYR A 46 1.09 4.15 0.37
N ALA A 47 1.56 4.75 1.47
CA ALA A 47 1.85 6.18 1.52
C ALA A 47 2.94 6.58 0.49
N GLN A 48 4.02 5.81 0.39
CA GLN A 48 5.06 6.01 -0.62
C GLN A 48 4.51 5.87 -2.04
N TYR A 49 3.65 4.87 -2.27
CA TYR A 49 3.00 4.67 -3.57
C TYR A 49 2.22 5.92 -4.02
N ILE A 50 1.41 6.49 -3.12
CA ILE A 50 0.62 7.71 -3.39
C ILE A 50 1.50 8.95 -3.54
N LEU A 51 2.38 9.21 -2.57
CA LEU A 51 3.11 10.48 -2.48
C LEU A 51 4.18 10.61 -3.58
N CYS A 52 4.82 9.50 -3.93
CA CYS A 52 5.83 9.47 -5.00
C CYS A 52 5.21 9.25 -6.40
N LYS A 53 3.88 9.24 -6.51
CA LYS A 53 3.14 9.04 -7.77
C LYS A 53 3.59 7.79 -8.53
N ASN A 54 3.85 6.72 -7.80
CA ASN A 54 4.21 5.45 -8.41
C ASN A 54 3.00 4.89 -9.17
N THR A 55 3.27 4.18 -10.27
CA THR A 55 2.27 3.53 -11.13
C THR A 55 2.72 2.11 -11.43
N SER A 56 1.80 1.24 -11.85
CA SER A 56 2.06 -0.17 -12.21
C SER A 56 2.27 -1.12 -11.02
N GLY A 57 1.67 -0.82 -9.87
CA GLY A 57 1.56 -1.76 -8.75
C GLY A 57 2.77 -1.98 -7.86
N GLU A 58 3.87 -1.23 -8.06
CA GLU A 58 5.03 -1.26 -7.17
C GLU A 58 5.41 0.16 -6.73
N ASN A 59 5.99 0.30 -5.54
CA ASN A 59 6.33 1.60 -4.93
C ASN A 59 7.85 1.88 -4.90
N THR A 60 8.58 1.48 -5.94
CA THR A 60 10.05 1.59 -6.04
C THR A 60 10.56 3.01 -6.30
N GLY A 61 9.71 3.93 -6.76
CA GLY A 61 10.10 5.28 -7.17
C GLY A 61 10.11 6.34 -6.06
N GLY A 62 10.47 5.99 -4.82
CA GLY A 62 10.54 6.96 -3.71
C GLY A 62 11.82 6.91 -2.91
#